data_AF-A0A6N0HSQ9-F1
#
_entry.id   AF-A0A6N0HSQ9-F1
#
_cell.length_a   1.000
_cell.length_b   1.000
_cell.length_c   1.000
_cell.angle_alpha   90.00
_cell.angle_beta   90.00
_cell.angle_gamma   90.00
#
_symmetry.space_group_name_H-M   'P 1'
#
loop_
_entity.id
_entity.type
_entity.pdbx_description
1 polymer ?
#
loop_
_entity_poly.entity_id
_entity_poly.type
_entity_poly.pdbx_seq_one_letter_code
_entity_poly.pdbx_strand_id
1 'polypeptide(L)'
;MELEIRTAQQYDCFAIAELALMAGEGIPAHFWESGRTGDEPIEAVGARNAASEDENFSYRNAHLALIDGKVAGMLLAYRLPASEESDDLNDLPEFIRPLVELEKCVPDSFYINMVASYPEFRSQGSAQR
;
A
#
# COMPACT_ATOMS: atom_id res chain seq x y z
N MET A 1 26.83 -0.21 -1.96
CA MET A 1 25.43 -0.44 -1.58
C MET A 1 25.08 0.60 -0.55
N GLU A 2 24.60 1.72 -1.05
CA GLU A 2 24.02 2.77 -0.23
C GLU A 2 22.53 2.48 -0.08
N LEU A 3 22.07 2.32 1.16
CA LEU A 3 20.66 2.17 1.48
C LEU A 3 20.14 3.49 2.06
N GLU A 4 19.08 4.00 1.46
CA GLU A 4 18.33 5.16 1.94
C GLU A 4 16.88 4.75 2.22
N ILE A 5 16.28 5.28 3.28
CA ILE A 5 14.84 5.20 3.50
C ILE A 5 14.29 6.62 3.51
N ARG A 6 13.28 6.88 2.69
CA ARG A 6 12.62 8.20 2.60
C ARG A 6 11.11 8.05 2.49
N THR A 7 10.39 9.10 2.86
CA THR A 7 8.97 9.21 2.50
C THR A 7 8.81 9.24 0.99
N ALA A 8 7.78 8.59 0.48
CA ALA A 8 7.46 8.63 -0.93
C ALA A 8 7.03 10.04 -1.36
N GLN A 9 7.17 10.30 -2.65
CA GLN A 9 6.69 11.50 -3.32
C GLN A 9 5.64 11.09 -4.35
N GLN A 10 4.86 12.05 -4.85
CA GLN A 10 3.81 11.77 -5.83
C GLN A 10 4.34 11.06 -7.10
N TYR A 11 5.58 11.33 -7.51
CA TYR A 11 6.20 10.65 -8.65
C TYR A 11 6.56 9.17 -8.39
N ASP A 12 6.49 8.69 -7.15
CA ASP A 12 6.75 7.28 -6.80
C ASP A 12 5.47 6.41 -6.87
N CYS A 13 4.30 6.98 -7.15
CA CYS A 13 3.01 6.27 -7.06
C CYS A 13 2.95 4.99 -7.91
N PHE A 14 3.67 4.93 -9.02
CA PHE A 14 3.73 3.72 -9.84
C PHE A 14 4.48 2.58 -9.13
N ALA A 15 5.62 2.87 -8.49
CA ALA A 15 6.36 1.89 -7.71
C ALA A 15 5.55 1.42 -6.48
N ILE A 16 4.79 2.32 -5.86
CA ILE A 16 3.85 1.98 -4.78
C ILE A 16 2.80 0.97 -5.27
N ALA A 17 2.21 1.21 -6.45
CA ALA A 17 1.21 0.32 -7.03
C ALA A 17 1.77 -1.08 -7.33
N GLU A 18 2.97 -1.16 -7.93
CA GLU A 18 3.64 -2.45 -8.20
C GLU A 18 3.91 -3.23 -6.91
N LEU A 19 4.47 -2.56 -5.90
CA LEU A 19 4.81 -3.19 -4.61
C LEU A 19 3.55 -3.58 -3.82
N ALA A 20 2.46 -2.82 -3.94
CA ALA A 20 1.17 -3.16 -3.34
C ALA A 20 0.57 -4.42 -3.97
N LEU A 21 0.67 -4.59 -5.30
CA LEU A 21 0.26 -5.85 -5.94
C LEU A 21 1.04 -7.06 -5.44
N MET A 22 2.34 -6.87 -5.14
CA MET A 22 3.17 -7.94 -4.57
C MET A 22 2.79 -8.28 -3.12
N ALA A 23 2.39 -7.29 -2.31
CA ALA A 23 2.03 -7.49 -0.92
C ALA A 23 0.59 -8.00 -0.73
N GLY A 24 -0.33 -7.57 -1.61
CA GLY A 24 -1.77 -7.68 -1.38
C GLY A 24 -2.44 -8.92 -1.94
N GLU A 25 -1.70 -9.89 -2.50
CA GLU A 25 -2.22 -11.21 -2.95
C GLU A 25 -3.52 -11.10 -3.81
N GLY A 26 -3.57 -10.10 -4.69
CA GLY A 26 -4.71 -9.86 -5.60
C GLY A 26 -5.83 -8.97 -5.05
N ILE A 27 -5.84 -8.64 -3.75
CA ILE A 27 -6.82 -7.71 -3.15
C ILE A 27 -6.76 -6.32 -3.81
N PRO A 28 -5.58 -5.68 -3.98
CA PRO A 28 -5.53 -4.35 -4.62
C PRO A 28 -6.07 -4.39 -6.06
N ALA A 29 -5.70 -5.43 -6.83
CA ALA A 29 -6.18 -5.60 -8.20
C ALA A 29 -7.71 -5.70 -8.27
N HIS A 30 -8.35 -6.43 -7.33
CA HIS A 30 -9.80 -6.53 -7.25
C HIS A 30 -10.48 -5.16 -7.13
N PHE A 31 -9.97 -4.29 -6.24
CA PHE A 31 -10.52 -2.95 -6.05
C PHE A 31 -10.22 -2.00 -7.20
N TRP A 32 -9.05 -2.14 -7.83
CA TRP A 32 -8.66 -1.26 -8.92
C TRP A 32 -9.35 -1.60 -10.24
N GLU A 33 -9.86 -2.82 -10.40
CA GLU A 33 -10.49 -3.27 -11.64
C GLU A 33 -11.65 -2.36 -12.08
N SER A 34 -12.45 -1.85 -11.14
CA SER A 34 -13.56 -0.94 -11.45
C SER A 34 -13.12 0.42 -11.99
N GLY A 35 -11.87 0.83 -11.73
CA GLY A 35 -11.28 2.08 -12.18
C GLY A 35 -10.46 1.96 -13.46
N ARG A 36 -10.36 0.76 -14.06
CA ARG A 36 -9.58 0.51 -15.27
C ARG A 36 -10.30 1.01 -16.51
N THR A 37 -9.56 1.72 -17.37
CA THR A 37 -10.05 2.26 -18.64
C THR A 37 -9.27 1.67 -19.81
N GLY A 38 -9.99 1.09 -20.78
CA GLY A 38 -9.37 0.43 -21.93
C GLY A 38 -8.39 -0.68 -21.52
N ASP A 39 -7.22 -0.70 -22.15
CA ASP A 39 -6.16 -1.70 -21.96
C ASP A 39 -5.01 -1.19 -21.06
N GLU A 40 -5.27 -0.20 -20.20
CA GLU A 40 -4.23 0.28 -19.29
C GLU A 40 -3.80 -0.80 -18.29
N PRO A 41 -2.53 -0.82 -17.87
CA PRO A 41 -2.07 -1.73 -16.82
C PRO A 41 -2.78 -1.41 -15.49
N ILE A 42 -3.06 -2.44 -14.69
CA ILE A 42 -3.77 -2.27 -13.41
C ILE A 42 -2.98 -1.41 -12.42
N GLU A 43 -1.65 -1.41 -12.54
CA GLU A 43 -0.69 -0.56 -11.85
C GLU A 43 -0.93 0.92 -12.12
N ALA A 44 -1.38 1.30 -13.33
CA ALA A 44 -1.70 2.69 -13.63
C ALA A 44 -2.94 3.18 -12.85
N VAL A 45 -3.92 2.29 -12.64
CA VAL A 45 -5.07 2.58 -11.77
C VAL A 45 -4.61 2.70 -10.32
N GLY A 46 -3.80 1.75 -9.84
CA GLY A 46 -3.21 1.80 -8.51
C GLY A 46 -2.38 3.06 -8.27
N ALA A 47 -1.61 3.51 -9.27
CA ALA A 47 -0.80 4.73 -9.17
C ALA A 47 -1.68 5.98 -9.05
N ARG A 48 -2.83 6.04 -9.74
CA ARG A 48 -3.81 7.12 -9.55
C ARG A 48 -4.40 7.10 -8.15
N ASN A 49 -4.75 5.93 -7.64
CA ASN A 49 -5.29 5.78 -6.29
C ASN A 49 -4.26 6.17 -5.23
N ALA A 50 -3.01 5.73 -5.38
CA ALA A 50 -1.89 6.08 -4.50
C ALA A 50 -1.56 7.58 -4.52
N ALA A 51 -1.93 8.31 -5.58
CA ALA A 51 -1.76 9.76 -5.65
C ALA A 51 -2.79 10.54 -4.81
N SER A 52 -3.82 9.86 -4.27
CA SER A 52 -4.81 10.45 -3.37
C SER A 52 -4.13 11.07 -2.14
N GLU A 53 -4.69 12.17 -1.66
CA GLU A 53 -4.22 12.87 -0.45
C GLU A 53 -5.13 12.63 0.76
N ASP A 54 -6.29 12.02 0.52
CA ASP A 54 -7.38 11.86 1.49
C ASP A 54 -7.60 10.38 1.89
N GLU A 55 -7.01 9.44 1.14
CA GLU A 55 -7.17 8.00 1.35
C GLU A 55 -5.98 7.39 2.10
N ASN A 56 -6.23 6.27 2.80
CA ASN A 56 -5.16 5.54 3.50
C ASN A 56 -4.13 4.93 2.52
N PHE A 57 -4.59 4.45 1.36
CA PHE A 57 -3.71 4.04 0.27
C PHE A 57 -3.20 5.28 -0.48
N SER A 58 -2.15 5.90 0.08
CA SER A 58 -1.58 7.17 -0.40
C SER A 58 -0.05 7.16 -0.32
N TYR A 59 0.60 7.87 -1.24
CA TYR A 59 2.03 8.16 -1.19
C TYR A 59 2.45 8.82 0.12
N ARG A 60 1.55 9.57 0.78
CA ARG A 60 1.80 10.22 2.08
C ARG A 60 2.05 9.21 3.21
N ASN A 61 1.52 8.00 3.07
CA ASN A 61 1.65 6.92 4.06
C ASN A 61 2.75 5.91 3.69
N ALA A 62 3.47 6.14 2.58
CA ALA A 62 4.49 5.23 2.08
C ALA A 62 5.91 5.70 2.42
N HIS A 63 6.73 4.76 2.88
CA HIS A 63 8.18 4.90 2.98
C HIS A 63 8.83 3.94 1.98
N LEU A 64 9.82 4.42 1.25
CA LEU A 64 10.54 3.66 0.24
C LEU A 64 11.97 3.41 0.69
N ALA A 65 12.41 2.17 0.56
CA ALA A 65 13.81 1.80 0.67
C ALA A 65 14.45 1.91 -0.71
N LEU A 66 15.56 2.64 -0.84
CA LEU A 66 16.31 2.79 -2.06
C LEU A 66 17.69 2.14 -1.91
N ILE A 67 18.09 1.33 -2.88
CA ILE A 67 19.44 0.75 -2.98
C ILE A 67 20.12 1.35 -4.21
N ASP A 68 21.23 2.04 -3.98
CA ASP A 68 22.01 2.73 -5.03
C ASP A 68 21.10 3.62 -5.91
N GLY A 69 20.18 4.35 -5.28
CA GLY A 69 19.24 5.30 -5.91
C GLY A 69 18.00 4.68 -6.56
N LYS A 70 17.82 3.35 -6.51
CA LYS A 70 16.65 2.65 -7.07
C LYS A 70 15.71 2.19 -5.98
N VAL A 71 14.40 2.32 -6.18
CA VAL A 71 13.40 1.78 -5.25
C VAL A 71 13.58 0.27 -5.17
N ALA A 72 13.86 -0.22 -3.96
CA ALA A 72 14.08 -1.61 -3.64
C ALA A 72 12.87 -2.25 -2.94
N GLY A 73 12.10 -1.44 -2.20
CA GLY A 73 10.92 -1.88 -1.48
C GLY A 73 10.14 -0.74 -0.85
N MET A 74 9.02 -1.10 -0.23
CA MET A 74 8.06 -0.17 0.37
C MET A 74 7.57 -0.71 1.72
N LEU A 75 7.34 0.24 2.62
CA LEU A 75 6.46 0.12 3.78
C LEU A 75 5.29 1.08 3.58
N LEU A 76 4.05 0.58 3.62
CA LEU A 76 2.84 1.40 3.67
C LEU A 76 2.19 1.21 5.04
N ALA A 77 2.08 2.30 5.80
CA ALA A 77 1.54 2.26 7.14
C ALA A 77 0.79 3.54 7.48
N TYR A 78 -0.33 3.41 8.18
CA TYR A 78 -1.20 4.52 8.55
C TYR A 78 -1.89 4.24 9.88
N ARG A 79 -2.46 5.28 10.48
CA ARG A 79 -3.24 5.14 11.72
C ARG A 79 -4.65 4.66 11.38
N LEU A 80 -5.10 3.61 12.05
CA LEU A 80 -6.48 3.13 11.91
C LEU A 80 -7.46 4.17 12.48
N PRO A 81 -8.68 4.27 11.89
CA PRO A 81 -9.69 5.19 12.38
C PRO A 81 -10.07 4.89 13.83
N ALA A 82 -10.62 5.89 14.51
CA ALA A 82 -11.25 5.70 15.80
C ALA A 82 -12.45 4.74 15.65
N SER A 83 -12.84 4.06 16.73
CA SER A 83 -13.94 3.07 16.68
C SER A 83 -15.26 3.65 16.16
N GLU A 84 -15.51 4.93 16.41
CA GLU A 84 -16.73 5.64 15.99
C GLU A 84 -16.73 6.03 14.51
N GLU A 85 -15.56 6.01 13.86
CA GLU A 85 -15.34 6.42 12.47
C GLU A 85 -15.14 5.22 11.53
N SER A 86 -15.25 3.99 12.05
CA SER A 86 -15.04 2.78 11.25
C SER A 86 -16.14 2.52 10.23
N ASP A 87 -15.77 2.02 9.05
CA ASP A 87 -16.71 1.70 7.96
C ASP A 87 -17.80 0.70 8.37
N ASP A 88 -18.99 0.81 7.77
CA ASP A 88 -20.00 -0.24 7.87
C ASP A 88 -19.54 -1.47 7.08
N LEU A 89 -19.43 -2.61 7.76
CA LEU A 89 -18.99 -3.86 7.15
C LEU A 89 -19.92 -4.33 6.03
N ASN A 90 -21.20 -3.90 6.03
CA ASN A 90 -22.16 -4.28 5.00
C ASN A 90 -21.84 -3.66 3.64
N ASP A 91 -21.13 -2.53 3.61
CA ASP A 91 -20.73 -1.85 2.38
C ASP A 91 -19.47 -2.46 1.74
N LEU A 92 -18.81 -3.38 2.45
CA LEU A 92 -17.57 -4.02 2.01
C LEU A 92 -17.83 -5.39 1.36
N PRO A 93 -17.01 -5.78 0.36
CA PRO A 93 -16.99 -7.14 -0.16
C PRO A 93 -16.80 -8.17 0.96
N GLU A 94 -17.53 -9.29 0.90
CA GLU A 94 -17.54 -10.29 1.98
C GLU A 94 -16.13 -10.79 2.37
N PHE A 95 -15.22 -10.91 1.41
CA PHE A 95 -13.87 -11.40 1.65
C PHE A 95 -12.97 -10.38 2.38
N ILE A 96 -13.35 -9.10 2.43
CA ILE A 96 -12.61 -8.03 3.12
C ILE A 96 -13.08 -7.86 4.56
N ARG A 97 -14.35 -8.18 4.84
CA ARG A 97 -14.95 -7.99 6.18
C ARG A 97 -14.12 -8.56 7.32
N PRO A 98 -13.56 -9.80 7.24
CA PRO A 98 -12.75 -10.33 8.34
C PRO A 98 -11.48 -9.51 8.64
N LEU A 99 -10.88 -8.88 7.62
CA LEU A 99 -9.72 -8.02 7.82
C LEU A 99 -10.11 -6.76 8.59
N VAL A 100 -11.22 -6.13 8.19
CA VAL A 100 -11.72 -4.91 8.85
C VAL A 100 -12.25 -5.20 10.26
N GLU A 101 -12.83 -6.38 10.51
CA GLU A 101 -13.18 -6.83 11.87
C GLU A 101 -11.96 -6.89 12.80
N LEU A 102 -10.81 -7.34 12.30
CA LEU A 102 -9.55 -7.34 13.05
C LEU A 102 -9.05 -5.91 13.30
N GLU A 103 -9.12 -5.03 12.30
CA GLU A 103 -8.75 -3.62 12.45
C GLU A 103 -9.60 -2.92 13.53
N LYS A 104 -10.91 -3.21 13.59
CA LYS A 104 -11.82 -2.67 14.62
C LYS A 104 -11.49 -3.13 16.04
N CYS A 105 -10.73 -4.21 16.22
CA CYS A 105 -10.27 -4.65 17.53
C CYS A 105 -9.09 -3.84 18.08
N VAL A 106 -8.42 -3.06 17.22
CA VAL A 106 -7.24 -2.25 17.54
C VAL A 106 -7.37 -0.83 16.95
N PRO A 107 -8.46 -0.09 17.28
CA PRO A 107 -8.63 1.27 16.79
C PRO A 107 -7.47 2.15 17.26
N ASP A 108 -7.21 3.25 16.55
CA ASP A 108 -6.13 4.20 16.87
C ASP A 108 -4.70 3.65 16.80
N SER A 109 -4.52 2.36 16.49
CA SER A 109 -3.20 1.77 16.34
C SER A 109 -2.54 2.20 15.03
N PHE A 110 -1.21 2.14 15.00
CA PHE A 110 -0.45 2.38 13.77
C PHE A 110 -0.30 1.04 13.03
N TYR A 111 -1.04 0.90 11.94
CA TYR A 111 -1.16 -0.34 11.19
C TYR A 111 -0.17 -0.36 10.03
N ILE A 112 0.71 -1.35 10.04
CA ILE A 112 1.55 -1.69 8.89
C ILE A 112 0.71 -2.52 7.93
N ASN A 113 0.17 -1.86 6.91
CA ASN A 113 -0.72 -2.47 5.93
C ASN A 113 0.04 -3.30 4.88
N MET A 114 1.18 -2.79 4.38
CA MET A 114 1.96 -3.49 3.36
C MET A 114 3.46 -3.36 3.60
N VAL A 115 4.17 -4.47 3.38
CA VAL A 115 5.64 -4.50 3.26
C VAL A 115 6.00 -5.36 2.07
N ALA A 116 6.75 -4.80 1.12
CA ALA A 116 7.23 -5.54 -0.05
C ALA A 116 8.62 -5.10 -0.48
N SER A 117 9.30 -5.97 -1.20
CA SER A 117 10.56 -5.67 -1.89
C SER A 117 10.57 -6.36 -3.25
N TYR A 118 11.06 -5.64 -4.26
CA TYR A 118 11.24 -6.18 -5.59
C TYR A 118 12.17 -7.42 -5.54
N PRO A 119 11.90 -8.46 -6.34
CA PRO A 119 12.64 -9.73 -6.29
C PRO A 119 14.16 -9.62 -6.32
N GLU A 120 14.70 -8.72 -7.14
CA GLU A 120 16.13 -8.47 -7.32
C GLU A 120 16.82 -7.85 -6.09
N PHE A 121 16.05 -7.26 -5.16
CA PHE A 121 16.56 -6.63 -3.94
C PHE A 121 16.28 -7.44 -2.66
N ARG A 122 15.72 -8.65 -2.79
CA ARG A 122 15.44 -9.53 -1.63
C ARG A 122 16.73 -10.07 -1.01
N SER A 123 16.64 -10.47 0.26
CA SER A 123 17.76 -10.99 1.06
C SER A 123 18.91 -9.98 1.28
N GLN A 124 18.65 -8.69 1.11
CA GLN A 124 19.61 -7.60 1.34
C GLN A 124 19.29 -6.78 2.62
N GLY A 125 18.28 -7.20 3.39
CA GLY A 125 17.93 -6.58 4.67
C GLY A 125 17.11 -5.29 4.60
N SER A 126 16.65 -4.87 3.41
CA SER A 126 15.84 -3.65 3.23
C SER A 126 14.56 -3.62 4.07
N ALA A 127 13.87 -4.76 4.22
CA ALA A 127 12.65 -4.87 5.02
C ALA A 127 12.90 -4.95 6.55
N GLN A 128 14.14 -5.16 6.99
CA GLN A 128 14.48 -5.25 8.42
C GLN A 128 14.78 -3.88 9.05
N ARG A 129 15.23 -2.92 8.24
CA ARG A 129 15.68 -1.61 8.70
C ARG A 129 14.53 -0.62 8.77
#